data_AF-A0A142XLF1-F1
#
_entry.id   AF-A0A142XLF1-F1
#
_cell.length_a   1.000
_cell.length_b   1.000
_cell.length_c   1.000
_cell.angle_alpha   90.00
_cell.angle_beta   90.00
_cell.angle_gamma   90.00
#
_symmetry.space_group_name_H-M   'P 1'
#
loop_
_entity.id
_entity.type
_entity.pdbx_description
1 polymer ?
#
loop_
_entity_poly.entity_id
_entity_poly.type
_entity_poly.pdbx_seq_one_letter_code
_entity_poly.pdbx_strand_id
1 'polypeptide(L)'
;MNGASPGLGAELANKIARLVEERGWNQEVFARIARLNRHTVRQILQGGPKRQLRNLTVSQCADALGLTVSELRTLPLERLLPRMHGKPAADEETFDLLYERAQLPELVAWLERNRDRAVELRPDEVQELLDMQAPGGPLVKLGVETCVDLIERRRHLVCRVKEIAGTEYFDFLEQCVKLIHEKVKPPGRRT
;
A
#
# COMPACT_ATOMS: atom_id res chain seq x y z
N MET A 1 15.96 7.99 -41.66
CA MET A 1 15.15 6.92 -41.01
C MET A 1 14.35 7.57 -39.91
N ASN A 2 13.04 7.75 -40.10
CA ASN A 2 12.17 8.48 -39.16
C ASN A 2 11.89 7.61 -37.93
N GLY A 3 12.51 7.95 -36.80
CA GLY A 3 12.17 7.39 -35.50
C GLY A 3 10.80 7.92 -35.06
N ALA A 4 9.77 7.07 -35.16
CA ALA A 4 8.48 7.38 -34.57
C ALA A 4 8.63 7.33 -33.04
N SER A 5 8.59 8.49 -32.39
CA SER A 5 8.49 8.56 -30.93
C SER A 5 7.30 7.70 -30.49
N PRO A 6 7.46 6.74 -29.57
CA PRO A 6 6.33 5.98 -29.05
C PRO A 6 5.32 6.98 -28.49
N GLY A 7 4.07 6.93 -28.97
CA GLY A 7 3.05 7.88 -28.54
C GLY A 7 2.88 7.82 -27.02
N LEU A 8 2.60 8.97 -26.39
CA LEU A 8 2.41 9.13 -24.93
C LEU A 8 1.54 8.04 -24.25
N GLY A 9 0.62 7.43 -25.01
CA GLY A 9 -0.18 6.30 -24.53
C GLY A 9 0.58 4.97 -24.35
N ALA A 10 1.58 4.71 -25.20
CA ALA A 10 2.47 3.55 -25.08
C ALA A 10 3.44 3.73 -23.91
N GLU A 11 3.94 4.95 -23.69
CA GLU A 11 4.77 5.29 -22.52
C GLU A 11 4.00 5.08 -21.21
N LEU A 12 2.74 5.54 -21.14
CA LEU A 12 1.89 5.34 -19.98
C LEU A 12 1.60 3.85 -19.72
N ALA A 13 1.35 3.06 -20.76
CA ALA A 13 1.11 1.63 -20.61
C ALA A 13 2.36 0.89 -20.13
N ASN A 14 3.53 1.20 -20.69
CA ASN A 14 4.81 0.65 -20.24
C ASN A 14 5.11 1.01 -18.79
N LYS A 15 4.80 2.25 -18.40
CA LYS A 15 4.93 2.69 -17.01
C LYS A 15 4.01 1.92 -16.07
N ILE A 16 2.74 1.73 -16.43
CA ILE A 16 1.81 0.88 -15.66
C ILE A 16 2.36 -0.55 -15.58
N ALA A 17 2.89 -1.11 -16.67
CA ALA A 17 3.46 -2.45 -16.68
C ALA A 17 4.63 -2.59 -15.71
N ARG A 18 5.55 -1.63 -15.68
CA ARG A 18 6.65 -1.59 -14.71
C ARG A 18 6.14 -1.51 -13.28
N LEU A 19 5.14 -0.67 -13.01
CA LEU A 19 4.56 -0.56 -11.66
C LEU A 19 3.90 -1.88 -11.21
N VAL A 20 3.28 -2.62 -12.13
CA VAL A 20 2.69 -3.94 -11.85
C VAL A 20 3.77 -5.00 -11.59
N GLU A 21 4.87 -4.98 -12.35
CA GLU A 21 6.05 -5.84 -12.14
C GLU A 21 6.68 -5.59 -10.76
N GLU A 22 6.85 -4.33 -10.36
CA GLU A 22 7.41 -3.94 -9.05
C GLU A 22 6.52 -4.38 -7.87
N ARG A 23 5.20 -4.49 -8.09
CA ARG A 23 4.27 -5.08 -7.11
C ARG A 23 4.32 -6.62 -7.07
N GLY A 24 5.03 -7.26 -7.99
CA GLY A 24 5.08 -8.72 -8.13
C GLY A 24 3.77 -9.33 -8.63
N TRP A 25 2.88 -8.53 -9.25
CA TRP A 25 1.58 -9.00 -9.69
C TRP A 25 1.65 -9.66 -11.07
N ASN A 26 0.98 -10.80 -11.20
CA ASN A 26 0.78 -11.45 -12.50
C ASN A 26 -0.46 -10.89 -13.23
N GLN A 27 -0.65 -11.29 -14.49
CA GLN A 27 -1.75 -10.76 -15.34
C GLN A 27 -3.14 -10.99 -14.72
N GLU A 28 -3.35 -12.13 -14.06
CA GLU A 28 -4.66 -12.48 -13.49
C GLU A 28 -4.95 -11.69 -12.22
N VAL A 29 -3.95 -11.53 -11.36
CA VAL A 29 -4.02 -10.72 -10.14
C VAL A 29 -4.29 -9.26 -10.50
N PHE A 30 -3.54 -8.70 -11.45
CA PHE A 30 -3.76 -7.31 -11.85
C PHE A 30 -5.12 -7.09 -12.52
N ALA A 31 -5.58 -8.03 -13.36
CA ALA A 31 -6.92 -7.95 -13.96
C ALA A 31 -8.03 -7.93 -12.90
N ARG A 32 -7.88 -8.73 -11.84
CA ARG A 32 -8.83 -8.78 -10.72
C ARG A 32 -8.84 -7.46 -9.96
N ILE A 33 -7.67 -6.98 -9.52
CA ILE A 33 -7.54 -5.77 -8.69
C ILE A 33 -8.00 -4.52 -9.46
N ALA A 34 -7.57 -4.38 -10.72
CA ALA A 34 -7.94 -3.24 -11.56
C ALA A 34 -9.34 -3.35 -12.18
N ARG A 35 -10.05 -4.47 -11.98
CA ARG A 35 -11.36 -4.73 -12.61
C ARG A 35 -11.32 -4.55 -14.14
N LEU A 36 -10.26 -5.04 -14.75
CA LEU A 36 -10.01 -4.95 -16.18
C LEU A 36 -10.15 -6.31 -16.86
N ASN A 37 -10.54 -6.31 -18.13
CA ASN A 37 -10.54 -7.53 -18.93
C ASN A 37 -9.09 -8.03 -19.12
N ARG A 38 -8.89 -9.35 -19.02
CA ARG A 38 -7.61 -10.04 -19.27
C ARG A 38 -6.97 -9.63 -20.59
N HIS A 39 -7.76 -9.39 -21.63
CA HIS A 39 -7.24 -8.92 -22.92
C HIS A 39 -6.64 -7.51 -22.83
N THR A 40 -7.30 -6.59 -22.14
CA THR A 40 -6.81 -5.23 -21.89
C THR A 40 -5.54 -5.25 -21.06
N VAL A 41 -5.48 -6.08 -20.02
CA VAL A 41 -4.28 -6.24 -19.19
C VAL A 41 -3.12 -6.79 -20.01
N ARG A 42 -3.34 -7.80 -20.84
CA ARG A 42 -2.32 -8.34 -21.73
C ARG A 42 -1.76 -7.26 -22.67
N GLN A 43 -2.63 -6.41 -23.23
CA GLN A 43 -2.21 -5.30 -24.08
C GLN A 43 -1.38 -4.24 -23.33
N ILE A 44 -1.67 -3.98 -22.05
CA ILE A 44 -0.89 -3.05 -21.23
C ILE A 44 0.50 -3.65 -20.94
N LEU A 45 0.56 -4.92 -20.53
CA LEU A 45 1.78 -5.56 -20.03
C LEU A 45 2.77 -5.99 -21.14
N GLN A 46 2.31 -6.29 -22.35
CA GLN A 46 3.16 -6.80 -23.43
C GLN A 46 3.72 -5.72 -24.39
N GLY A 47 3.86 -4.48 -23.92
CA GLY A 47 4.42 -3.39 -24.73
C GLY A 47 3.42 -2.31 -25.17
N GLY A 48 2.30 -2.21 -24.46
CA GLY A 48 1.33 -1.14 -24.59
C GLY A 48 0.44 -1.21 -25.84
N PRO A 49 -0.78 -0.66 -25.78
CA PRO A 49 -1.63 -0.55 -26.95
C PRO A 49 -0.99 0.38 -27.99
N LYS A 50 -1.10 0.03 -29.29
CA LYS A 50 -0.78 0.94 -30.43
C LYS A 50 -1.64 2.22 -30.44
N ARG A 51 -2.65 2.30 -29.56
CA ARG A 51 -3.59 3.43 -29.36
C ARG A 51 -3.55 3.88 -27.92
N GLN A 52 -3.88 5.15 -27.65
CA GLN A 52 -3.98 5.66 -26.28
C GLN A 52 -4.97 4.85 -25.42
N LEU A 53 -4.58 4.61 -24.17
CA LEU A 53 -5.46 4.03 -23.15
C LEU A 53 -6.66 4.95 -22.91
N ARG A 54 -7.85 4.36 -22.79
CA ARG A 54 -9.06 5.11 -22.43
C ARG A 54 -8.92 5.67 -21.01
N ASN A 55 -9.44 6.88 -20.77
CA ASN A 55 -9.39 7.51 -19.44
C ASN A 55 -9.95 6.60 -18.32
N LEU A 56 -11.01 5.85 -18.61
CA LEU A 56 -11.58 4.88 -17.66
C LEU A 56 -10.55 3.80 -17.26
N THR A 57 -9.86 3.22 -18.25
CA THR A 57 -8.81 2.22 -18.01
C THR A 57 -7.65 2.81 -17.21
N VAL A 58 -7.26 4.07 -17.50
CA VAL A 58 -6.20 4.75 -16.74
C VAL A 58 -6.64 4.99 -15.30
N SER A 59 -7.89 5.37 -15.06
CA SER A 59 -8.44 5.52 -13.70
C SER A 59 -8.38 4.21 -12.94
N GLN A 60 -8.88 3.13 -13.53
CA GLN A 60 -8.88 1.80 -12.93
C GLN A 60 -7.45 1.30 -12.60
N CYS A 61 -6.48 1.56 -13.48
CA CYS A 61 -5.08 1.26 -13.18
C CYS A 61 -4.52 2.13 -12.05
N ALA A 62 -4.83 3.43 -12.03
CA ALA A 62 -4.37 4.34 -10.99
C ALA A 62 -4.93 3.90 -9.62
N ASP A 63 -6.22 3.64 -9.55
CA ASP A 63 -6.92 3.17 -8.35
C ASP A 63 -6.31 1.85 -7.84
N ALA A 64 -6.07 0.88 -8.74
CA ALA A 64 -5.44 -0.40 -8.39
C ALA A 64 -4.02 -0.24 -7.84
N LEU A 65 -3.27 0.73 -8.36
CA LEU A 65 -1.91 1.02 -7.93
C LEU A 65 -1.86 1.92 -6.68
N GLY A 66 -3.02 2.38 -6.19
CA GLY A 66 -3.11 3.31 -5.05
C GLY A 66 -2.61 4.71 -5.38
N LEU A 67 -2.79 5.17 -6.62
CA LEU A 67 -2.33 6.45 -7.16
C LEU A 67 -3.51 7.25 -7.73
N THR A 68 -3.38 8.57 -7.81
CA THR A 68 -4.31 9.37 -8.61
C THR A 68 -3.96 9.30 -10.11
N VAL A 69 -4.95 9.54 -10.97
CA VAL A 69 -4.73 9.63 -12.43
C VAL A 69 -3.70 10.70 -12.78
N SER A 70 -3.69 11.81 -12.04
CA SER A 70 -2.73 12.90 -12.24
C SER A 70 -1.30 12.44 -11.95
N GLU A 71 -1.07 11.79 -10.81
CA GLU A 71 0.24 11.25 -10.43
C GLU A 71 0.71 10.20 -11.44
N LEU A 72 -0.17 9.28 -11.82
CA LEU A 72 0.14 8.23 -12.80
C LEU A 72 0.54 8.82 -14.16
N ARG A 73 0.05 10.01 -14.53
CA ARG A 73 0.40 10.67 -15.80
C ARG A 73 1.64 11.56 -15.70
N THR A 74 1.83 12.26 -14.59
CA THR A 74 2.76 13.40 -14.51
C THR A 74 4.05 13.08 -13.78
N LEU A 75 4.02 12.16 -12.81
CA LEU A 75 5.21 11.84 -12.02
C LEU A 75 6.05 10.76 -12.68
N PRO A 76 7.39 10.82 -12.67
CA PRO A 76 8.21 9.73 -13.20
C PRO A 76 8.09 8.46 -12.34
N LEU A 77 8.43 7.30 -12.93
CA LEU A 77 8.24 5.97 -12.32
C LEU A 77 8.85 5.89 -10.90
N GLU A 78 10.06 6.43 -10.76
CA GLU A 78 10.88 6.42 -9.55
C GLU A 78 10.19 7.15 -8.39
N ARG A 79 9.37 8.17 -8.68
CA ARG A 79 8.62 8.94 -7.68
C ARG A 79 7.26 8.33 -7.32
N LEU A 80 6.84 7.31 -8.07
CA LEU A 80 5.59 6.58 -7.81
C LEU A 80 5.81 5.35 -6.93
N LEU A 81 6.97 4.69 -7.03
CA LEU A 81 7.28 3.50 -6.23
C LEU A 81 7.11 3.74 -4.72
N PRO A 82 7.62 4.84 -4.11
CA PRO A 82 7.42 5.10 -2.69
C PRO A 82 5.95 5.30 -2.30
N ARG A 83 5.14 5.89 -3.19
CA ARG A 83 3.72 6.20 -2.98
C ARG A 83 2.81 4.99 -3.14
N MET A 84 3.18 4.06 -4.02
CA MET A 84 2.46 2.81 -4.21
C MET A 84 2.48 1.89 -2.98
N HIS A 85 3.40 2.08 -2.02
CA HIS A 85 3.40 1.32 -0.77
C HIS A 85 2.36 1.83 0.26
N GLY A 86 1.54 2.83 -0.09
CA GLY A 86 0.61 3.51 0.82
C GLY A 86 -0.78 2.88 0.92
N LYS A 87 -1.30 2.24 -0.13
CA LYS A 87 -2.66 1.67 -0.10
C LYS A 87 -2.70 0.28 -0.75
N PRO A 88 -2.71 -0.82 0.04
CA PRO A 88 -3.10 -2.12 -0.49
C PRO A 88 -4.59 -2.12 -0.80
N ALA A 89 -4.98 -2.94 -1.76
CA ALA A 89 -6.38 -3.16 -2.08
C ALA A 89 -7.10 -3.67 -0.82
N ALA A 90 -8.31 -3.17 -0.58
CA ALA A 90 -9.26 -3.75 0.35
C ALA A 90 -9.33 -5.26 0.07
N ASP A 91 -8.78 -6.06 1.00
CA ASP A 91 -8.69 -7.49 0.84
C ASP A 91 -9.75 -8.13 1.74
N GLU A 92 -10.91 -8.43 1.16
CA GLU A 92 -12.03 -9.05 1.88
C GLU A 92 -11.57 -10.36 2.56
N GLU A 93 -10.61 -11.09 1.96
CA GLU A 93 -10.01 -12.30 2.54
C GLU A 93 -9.27 -12.02 3.87
N THR A 94 -8.64 -10.85 3.99
CA THR A 94 -7.92 -10.44 5.20
C THR A 94 -8.90 -10.06 6.32
N PHE A 95 -10.02 -9.43 5.98
CA PHE A 95 -11.10 -9.14 6.92
C PHE A 95 -11.75 -10.43 7.44
N ASP A 96 -12.07 -11.36 6.55
CA ASP A 96 -12.70 -12.63 6.91
C ASP A 96 -11.80 -13.42 7.88
N LEU A 97 -10.48 -13.47 7.62
CA LEU A 97 -9.52 -14.11 8.51
C LEU A 97 -9.47 -13.47 9.91
N LEU A 98 -9.51 -12.13 10.00
CA LEU A 98 -9.57 -11.44 11.28
C LEU A 98 -10.87 -11.75 12.03
N TYR A 99 -11.99 -11.75 11.32
CA TYR A 99 -13.30 -12.03 11.89
C TYR A 99 -13.41 -13.47 12.41
N GLU A 100 -12.93 -14.46 11.65
CA GLU A 100 -12.93 -15.87 12.04
C GLU A 100 -12.02 -16.17 13.24
N ARG A 101 -10.89 -15.46 13.35
CA ARG A 101 -9.88 -15.70 14.39
C ARG A 101 -10.01 -14.77 15.60
N ALA A 102 -10.95 -13.83 15.58
CA ALA A 102 -11.24 -12.97 16.72
C ALA A 102 -11.87 -13.78 17.87
N GLN A 103 -11.14 -13.87 18.97
CA GLN A 103 -11.55 -14.53 20.22
C GLN A 103 -12.11 -13.53 21.25
N LEU A 104 -11.73 -12.25 21.14
CA LEU A 104 -12.22 -11.20 22.04
C LEU A 104 -13.60 -10.65 21.58
N PRO A 105 -14.64 -10.71 22.43
CA PRO A 105 -15.97 -10.18 22.09
C PRO A 105 -15.94 -8.69 21.72
N GLU A 106 -15.11 -7.90 22.38
CA GLU A 106 -14.96 -6.47 22.08
C GLU A 106 -14.38 -6.23 20.68
N LEU A 107 -13.49 -7.12 20.23
CA LEU A 107 -12.91 -7.03 18.88
C LEU A 107 -13.95 -7.39 17.83
N VAL A 108 -14.73 -8.46 18.04
CA VAL A 108 -15.83 -8.83 17.15
C VAL A 108 -16.84 -7.69 17.04
N ALA A 109 -17.27 -7.14 18.18
CA ALA A 109 -18.19 -6.01 18.21
C ALA A 109 -17.63 -4.76 17.51
N TRP A 110 -16.30 -4.56 17.56
CA TRP A 110 -15.65 -3.48 16.84
C TRP A 110 -15.67 -3.71 15.32
N LEU A 111 -15.38 -4.94 14.86
CA LEU A 111 -15.39 -5.32 13.45
C LEU A 111 -16.77 -5.16 12.81
N GLU A 112 -17.84 -5.53 13.53
CA GLU A 112 -19.21 -5.36 13.09
C GLU A 112 -19.60 -3.89 12.92
N ARG A 113 -19.16 -3.02 13.85
CA ARG A 113 -19.47 -1.59 13.84
C ARG A 113 -18.63 -0.79 12.85
N ASN A 114 -17.40 -1.24 12.58
CA ASN A 114 -16.39 -0.51 11.81
C ASN A 114 -15.90 -1.30 10.58
N ARG A 115 -16.83 -1.94 9.87
CA ARG A 115 -16.50 -2.80 8.72
C ARG A 115 -15.63 -2.11 7.67
N ASP A 116 -15.94 -0.87 7.33
CA ASP A 116 -15.18 -0.11 6.32
C ASP A 116 -13.71 0.10 6.73
N ARG A 117 -13.45 0.36 8.02
CA ARG A 117 -12.07 0.49 8.54
C ARG A 117 -11.37 -0.86 8.64
N ALA A 118 -12.10 -1.89 9.06
CA ALA A 118 -11.56 -3.23 9.22
C ALA A 118 -11.06 -3.83 7.89
N VAL A 119 -11.75 -3.53 6.78
CA VAL A 119 -11.35 -3.97 5.43
C VAL A 119 -10.09 -3.24 4.92
N GLU A 120 -9.76 -2.07 5.48
CA GLU A 120 -8.51 -1.37 5.17
C GLU A 120 -7.30 -1.88 5.96
N LEU A 121 -7.47 -2.82 6.89
CA LEU A 121 -6.37 -3.40 7.65
C LEU A 121 -5.51 -4.29 6.74
N ARG A 122 -4.19 -4.18 6.91
CA ARG A 122 -3.22 -4.98 6.16
C ARG A 122 -3.02 -6.35 6.81
N PRO A 123 -2.55 -7.38 6.07
CA PRO A 123 -2.32 -8.71 6.65
C PRO A 123 -1.38 -8.72 7.86
N ASP A 124 -0.34 -7.88 7.85
CA ASP A 124 0.58 -7.71 8.98
C ASP A 124 -0.09 -7.02 10.18
N GLU A 125 -0.97 -6.06 9.92
CA GLU A 125 -1.76 -5.36 10.94
C GLU A 125 -2.83 -6.27 11.57
N VAL A 126 -3.45 -7.13 10.75
CA VAL A 126 -4.37 -8.17 11.21
C VAL A 126 -3.65 -9.16 12.11
N GLN A 127 -2.50 -9.68 11.69
CA GLN A 127 -1.73 -10.60 12.53
C GLN A 127 -1.33 -9.94 13.86
N GLU A 128 -0.92 -8.68 13.84
CA GLU A 128 -0.62 -7.94 15.06
C GLU A 128 -1.86 -7.81 15.97
N LEU A 129 -3.04 -7.49 15.42
CA LEU A 129 -4.27 -7.47 16.21
C LEU A 129 -4.61 -8.85 16.79
N LEU A 130 -4.43 -9.93 16.02
CA LEU A 130 -4.61 -11.30 16.51
C LEU A 130 -3.65 -11.62 17.66
N ASP A 131 -2.38 -11.23 17.54
CA ASP A 131 -1.36 -11.46 18.57
C ASP A 131 -1.66 -10.67 19.86
N MET A 132 -2.26 -9.48 19.74
CA MET A 132 -2.65 -8.66 20.89
C MET A 132 -3.86 -9.21 21.67
N GLN A 133 -4.55 -10.24 21.17
CA GLN A 133 -5.70 -10.89 21.84
C GLN A 133 -5.30 -11.87 22.94
N ALA A 134 -4.00 -12.10 23.14
CA ALA A 134 -3.51 -12.94 24.23
C ALA A 134 -4.16 -12.55 25.58
N PRO A 135 -4.42 -13.49 26.50
CA PRO A 135 -5.03 -13.19 27.79
C PRO A 135 -4.26 -12.08 28.54
N GLY A 136 -4.95 -11.00 28.92
CA GLY A 136 -4.33 -9.82 29.54
C GLY A 136 -3.45 -9.00 28.58
N GLY A 137 -3.63 -9.17 27.28
CA GLY A 137 -2.92 -8.48 26.21
C GLY A 137 -3.35 -7.02 26.02
N PRO A 138 -2.70 -6.30 25.07
CA PRO A 138 -2.95 -4.90 24.83
C PRO A 138 -4.42 -4.57 24.50
N LEU A 139 -5.13 -5.44 23.79
CA LEU A 139 -6.54 -5.19 23.45
C LEU A 139 -7.45 -5.12 24.68
N VAL A 140 -7.14 -5.92 25.72
CA VAL A 140 -7.87 -5.88 26.99
C VAL A 140 -7.45 -4.69 27.85
N LYS A 141 -6.17 -4.32 27.82
CA LYS A 141 -5.60 -3.25 28.67
C LYS A 141 -5.87 -1.83 28.16
N LEU A 142 -5.78 -1.64 26.85
CA LEU A 142 -5.86 -0.33 26.19
C LEU A 142 -7.18 -0.14 25.46
N GLY A 143 -7.88 -1.23 25.14
CA GLY A 143 -9.09 -1.23 24.33
C GLY A 143 -8.80 -1.36 22.84
N VAL A 144 -9.73 -1.99 22.13
CA VAL A 144 -9.62 -2.31 20.70
C VAL A 144 -9.43 -1.05 19.85
N GLU A 145 -10.26 -0.02 20.06
CA GLU A 145 -10.19 1.24 19.31
C GLU A 145 -8.80 1.87 19.40
N THR A 146 -8.23 1.94 20.60
CA THR A 146 -6.91 2.53 20.82
C THR A 146 -5.80 1.73 20.14
N CYS A 147 -5.89 0.40 20.15
CA CYS A 147 -4.93 -0.45 19.44
C CYS A 147 -5.01 -0.25 17.92
N VAL A 148 -6.22 -0.21 17.36
CA VAL A 148 -6.43 0.05 15.92
C VAL A 148 -5.91 1.44 15.55
N ASP A 149 -6.22 2.47 16.33
CA ASP A 149 -5.74 3.83 16.11
C ASP A 149 -4.21 3.90 16.13
N LEU A 150 -3.55 3.17 17.04
CA LEU A 150 -2.08 3.11 17.08
C LEU A 150 -1.50 2.48 15.82
N ILE A 151 -2.12 1.41 15.31
CA ILE A 151 -1.73 0.75 14.06
C ILE A 151 -1.90 1.71 12.88
N GLU A 152 -3.07 2.34 12.74
CA GLU A 152 -3.36 3.30 11.67
C GLU A 152 -2.41 4.51 11.72
N ARG A 153 -2.14 5.05 12.92
CA ARG A 153 -1.18 6.13 13.12
C ARG A 153 0.23 5.73 12.72
N ARG A 154 0.66 4.52 13.07
CA ARG A 154 1.97 3.99 12.68
C ARG A 154 2.05 3.83 11.16
N ARG A 155 1.01 3.29 10.52
CA ARG A 155 0.90 3.18 9.06
C ARG A 155 1.07 4.53 8.39
N HIS A 156 0.31 5.54 8.83
CA HIS A 156 0.40 6.90 8.29
C HIS A 156 1.78 7.52 8.50
N LEU A 157 2.38 7.33 9.68
CA LEU A 157 3.72 7.83 9.96
C LEU A 157 4.77 7.22 9.02
N VAL A 158 4.76 5.90 8.87
CA VAL A 158 5.70 5.21 7.96
C VAL A 158 5.51 5.69 6.51
N CYS A 159 4.27 5.89 6.07
CA CYS A 159 4.01 6.43 4.73
C CYS A 159 4.60 7.84 4.57
N ARG A 160 4.36 8.74 5.53
CA ARG A 160 4.94 10.11 5.50
C ARG A 160 6.46 10.10 5.53
N VAL A 161 7.06 9.23 6.35
CA VAL A 161 8.52 9.08 6.41
C VAL A 161 9.07 8.65 5.05
N LYS A 162 8.42 7.69 4.38
CA LYS A 162 8.80 7.28 3.01
C LYS A 162 8.66 8.40 1.99
N GLU A 163 7.60 9.20 2.08
CA GLU A 163 7.41 10.36 1.21
C GLU A 163 8.53 11.38 1.40
N ILE A 164 8.84 11.75 2.65
CA ILE A 164 9.91 12.69 2.98
C ILE A 164 11.27 12.15 2.54
N ALA A 165 11.52 10.85 2.72
CA ALA A 165 12.76 10.22 2.29
C ALA A 165 13.01 10.30 0.78
N GLY A 166 11.96 10.49 -0.03
CA GLY A 166 12.07 10.71 -1.48
C GLY A 166 12.31 12.16 -1.88
N THR A 167 12.56 13.06 -0.93
CA THR A 167 12.76 14.50 -1.16
C THR A 167 14.16 14.96 -0.75
N GLU A 168 14.47 16.23 -1.01
CA GLU A 168 15.71 16.88 -0.55
C GLU A 168 15.89 16.87 0.99
N TYR A 169 14.83 16.59 1.75
CA TYR A 169 14.87 16.50 3.21
C TYR A 169 15.35 15.14 3.75
N PHE A 170 15.80 14.23 2.87
CA PHE A 170 16.29 12.91 3.27
C PHE A 170 17.40 12.97 4.34
N ASP A 171 18.42 13.80 4.13
CA ASP A 171 19.56 13.90 5.05
C ASP A 171 19.15 14.39 6.45
N PHE A 172 18.19 15.32 6.51
CA PHE A 172 17.65 15.82 7.77
C PHE A 172 16.83 14.74 8.49
N LEU A 173 15.96 14.03 7.75
CA LEU A 173 15.19 12.91 8.27
C LEU A 173 16.11 11.82 8.83
N GLU A 174 17.17 11.47 8.11
CA GLU A 174 18.18 10.49 8.55
C GLU A 174 18.82 10.91 9.88
N GLN A 175 19.25 12.16 10.01
CA GLN A 175 19.82 12.69 11.25
C GLN A 175 18.83 12.63 12.43
N CYS A 176 17.58 13.06 12.22
CA CYS A 176 16.55 13.00 13.25
C CYS A 176 16.28 11.56 13.71
N VAL A 177 16.11 10.63 12.78
CA VAL A 177 15.88 9.21 13.09
C VAL A 177 17.08 8.62 13.83
N LYS A 178 18.31 8.93 13.41
CA LYS A 178 19.53 8.47 14.06
C LYS A 178 19.62 8.94 15.51
N LEU A 179 19.38 10.23 15.77
CA LEU A 179 19.39 10.81 17.11
C LEU A 179 18.36 10.13 18.03
N ILE A 180 17.14 9.94 17.54
CA ILE A 180 16.07 9.28 18.31
C ILE A 180 16.42 7.81 18.56
N HIS A 181 16.90 7.09 17.54
CA HIS A 181 17.26 5.69 17.65
C HIS A 181 18.42 5.46 18.65
N GLU A 182 19.40 6.36 18.69
CA GLU A 182 20.48 6.36 19.68
C GLU A 182 19.97 6.57 21.13
N LYS A 183 18.88 7.31 21.31
CA LYS A 183 18.24 7.51 22.63
C LYS A 183 17.36 6.33 23.05
N VAL A 184 16.76 5.62 22.09
CA VAL A 184 15.87 4.48 22.35
C VAL A 184 16.65 3.18 22.57
N LYS A 185 17.80 2.99 21.89
CA LYS A 185 18.68 1.87 22.20
C LYS A 185 19.31 2.09 23.59
N PRO A 186 19.18 1.14 24.54
CA PRO A 186 19.94 1.22 25.78
C PRO A 186 21.44 1.24 25.45
N PRO A 187 22.27 2.01 26.17
CA PRO A 187 23.72 1.95 25.99
C PRO A 187 24.14 0.49 26.21
N GLY A 188 24.58 -0.17 25.15
CA GLY A 188 25.06 -1.54 25.24
C GLY A 188 26.10 -1.60 26.33
N ARG A 189 25.87 -2.46 27.35
CA ARG A 189 26.91 -2.86 28.29
C ARG A 189 28.10 -3.33 27.45
N ARG A 190 29.16 -2.54 27.42
CA ARG A 190 30.48 -2.99 27.01
C ARG A 190 30.94 -3.97 28.08
N THR A 191 30.73 -5.25 27.85
CA THR A 191 31.48 -6.33 28.51
C THR A 191 32.78 -6.55 27.75
#